data_AF-A0A087ACD8-F1
#
_entry.id   AF-A0A087ACD8-F1
#
_cell.length_a   1.000
_cell.length_b   1.000
_cell.length_c   1.000
_cell.angle_alpha   90.00
_cell.angle_beta   90.00
_cell.angle_gamma   90.00
#
_symmetry.space_group_name_H-M   'P 1'
#
loop_
_entity.id
_entity.type
_entity.pdbx_description
1 polymer ?
#
loop_
_entity_poly.entity_id
_entity_poly.type
_entity_poly.pdbx_seq_one_letter_code
_entity_poly.pdbx_strand_id
1 'polypeptide(L)'
;MAQIDLGAGAIGGKDSMSGSFEALDVPPTLISFAVAVGNMKRATSPEFKGAGHRVVRIAPRYLADGLTPDKDSLLDAFGLIEELTDFGTALAVSTPGYGGTAEALFKMTVGNGIGLTLNDDIAIDDLFAPAYGSFIVELKDNEKIPAVSNLVEVGEIGVTSSEYEFVAGGEAIDLAELQNAWEGGIESVFPYRSYGAEKGETVETVDFHVAQDNDAKKTVYTGAGVAKPRVIIPVFPGNNCEYDSAAAFERAGAEVSTLIVNNLTPEAVAESTAKLVEEINKSQIVMIPGGFSGGDEPDGSAKFITAFFRAPAVTEAVRDLLKNRDGLMLGICNGFQALIKLGLVPFGDIVDMNADCPTLTFNTIGRHQSRLVRTRVASDLSPWLAKTSVGDVHTVAISHGEGRFVASDEVLAQLRANGQIATQYVDESGVPGMDLAVNPNGSMLAIEGITSPDGRVFGKMGHSERSGSGLYVNVPGDKYQPIFEAGVEYFAA
;
A
#
# COMPACT_ATOMS: atom_id res chain seq x y z
N MET A 1 12.34 -38.29 -7.90
CA MET A 1 11.00 -37.65 -7.76
C MET A 1 11.23 -36.36 -7.00
N ALA A 2 10.81 -35.21 -7.55
CA ALA A 2 11.14 -33.88 -7.00
C ALA A 2 10.95 -33.75 -5.48
N GLN A 3 9.87 -34.30 -4.91
CA GLN A 3 9.64 -34.27 -3.45
C GLN A 3 10.73 -34.99 -2.64
N ILE A 4 11.21 -36.14 -3.13
CA ILE A 4 12.28 -36.90 -2.48
C ILE A 4 13.63 -36.21 -2.74
N ASP A 5 13.84 -35.77 -3.98
CA ASP A 5 15.11 -35.19 -4.41
C ASP A 5 15.39 -33.84 -3.71
N LEU A 6 14.34 -33.05 -3.46
CA LEU A 6 14.41 -31.76 -2.77
C LEU A 6 14.09 -31.85 -1.26
N GLY A 7 13.73 -33.03 -0.76
CA GLY A 7 13.30 -33.20 0.64
C GLY A 7 12.03 -32.41 1.01
N ALA A 8 11.22 -32.01 0.03
CA ALA A 8 10.04 -31.18 0.20
C ALA A 8 8.76 -31.98 -0.12
N GLY A 9 8.07 -32.46 0.92
CA GLY A 9 6.82 -33.20 0.79
C GLY A 9 5.64 -32.31 0.40
N ALA A 10 4.75 -32.81 -0.46
CA ALA A 10 3.47 -32.15 -0.74
C ALA A 10 2.55 -32.24 0.48
N ILE A 11 2.15 -31.09 1.03
CA ILE A 11 1.27 -31.00 2.21
C ILE A 11 -0.22 -30.87 1.86
N GLY A 12 -0.55 -30.79 0.57
CA GLY A 12 -1.91 -30.69 0.05
C GLY A 12 -1.91 -30.72 -1.48
N GLY A 13 -3.08 -30.94 -2.08
CA GLY A 13 -3.25 -30.97 -3.52
C GLY A 13 -4.72 -30.99 -3.94
N LYS A 14 -4.97 -30.61 -5.19
CA LYS A 14 -6.28 -30.68 -5.84
C LYS A 14 -6.07 -31.08 -7.30
N ASP A 15 -6.93 -31.92 -7.82
CA ASP A 15 -7.01 -32.27 -9.24
C ASP A 15 -8.27 -31.68 -9.90
N SER A 16 -8.18 -31.47 -11.21
CA SER A 16 -9.30 -31.10 -12.08
C SER A 16 -9.15 -31.86 -13.39
N MET A 17 -9.81 -33.02 -13.47
CA MET A 17 -9.56 -34.02 -14.51
C MET A 17 -10.42 -33.88 -15.77
N SER A 18 -11.28 -32.85 -15.85
CA SER A 18 -12.20 -32.62 -16.97
C SER A 18 -11.85 -31.35 -17.76
N GLY A 19 -10.56 -31.15 -18.05
CA GLY A 19 -10.07 -29.99 -18.80
C GLY A 19 -10.28 -30.11 -20.31
N SER A 20 -11.51 -30.32 -20.78
CA SER A 20 -11.82 -30.34 -22.21
C SER A 20 -13.12 -29.58 -22.47
N PHE A 21 -13.17 -28.82 -23.56
CA PHE A 21 -14.37 -28.12 -24.03
C PHE A 21 -14.47 -28.24 -25.56
N GLU A 22 -15.52 -28.92 -26.04
CA GLU A 22 -15.71 -29.27 -27.45
C GLU A 22 -14.51 -30.02 -28.05
N ALA A 23 -13.77 -29.39 -28.97
CA ALA A 23 -12.57 -29.92 -29.60
C ALA A 23 -11.27 -29.35 -29.00
N LEU A 24 -11.36 -28.64 -27.88
CA LEU A 24 -10.22 -28.04 -27.18
C LEU A 24 -9.91 -28.86 -25.93
N ASP A 25 -8.67 -29.33 -25.84
CA ASP A 25 -8.12 -30.00 -24.65
C ASP A 25 -7.12 -29.07 -23.95
N VAL A 26 -7.23 -28.98 -22.64
CA VAL A 26 -6.25 -28.30 -21.80
C VAL A 26 -5.00 -29.19 -21.72
N PRO A 27 -3.81 -28.68 -22.03
CA PRO A 27 -2.57 -29.44 -21.87
C PRO A 27 -2.41 -29.92 -20.41
N PRO A 28 -1.80 -31.10 -20.17
CA PRO A 28 -1.46 -31.53 -18.82
C PRO A 28 -0.68 -30.43 -18.10
N THR A 29 -1.28 -29.85 -17.06
CA THR A 29 -0.75 -28.68 -16.38
C THR A 29 -0.53 -29.00 -14.91
N LEU A 30 0.72 -28.88 -14.46
CA LEU A 30 1.08 -28.95 -13.05
C LEU A 30 1.30 -27.53 -12.53
N ILE A 31 0.55 -27.14 -11.50
CA ILE A 31 0.77 -25.89 -10.77
C ILE A 31 1.22 -26.27 -9.36
N SER A 32 2.43 -25.83 -8.97
CA SER A 32 2.96 -26.05 -7.64
C SER A 32 3.08 -24.74 -6.87
N PHE A 33 2.63 -24.74 -5.62
CA PHE A 33 2.84 -23.64 -4.68
C PHE A 33 3.77 -24.12 -3.56
N ALA A 34 4.82 -23.35 -3.28
CA ALA A 34 5.70 -23.57 -2.14
C ALA A 34 5.32 -22.60 -1.01
N VAL A 35 5.23 -23.10 0.22
CA VAL A 35 4.99 -22.28 1.41
C VAL A 35 6.09 -22.59 2.42
N ALA A 36 6.78 -21.54 2.85
CA ALA A 36 7.83 -21.61 3.86
C ALA A 36 7.73 -20.41 4.81
N VAL A 37 8.26 -20.56 6.02
CA VAL A 37 8.50 -19.46 6.94
C VAL A 37 9.97 -19.09 6.89
N GLY A 38 10.28 -17.80 6.92
CA GLY A 38 11.64 -17.31 6.85
C GLY A 38 11.82 -16.05 7.67
N ASN A 39 13.07 -15.68 7.92
CA ASN A 39 13.38 -14.40 8.54
C ASN A 39 13.19 -13.29 7.49
N MET A 40 12.34 -12.29 7.79
CA MET A 40 12.06 -11.18 6.89
C MET A 40 13.32 -10.44 6.41
N LYS A 41 14.41 -10.47 7.19
CA LYS A 41 15.69 -9.84 6.82
C LYS A 41 16.37 -10.49 5.61
N ARG A 42 15.99 -11.72 5.26
CA ARG A 42 16.51 -12.46 4.10
C ARG A 42 15.65 -12.28 2.85
N ALA A 43 14.51 -11.60 2.96
CA ALA A 43 13.64 -11.35 1.82
C ALA A 43 14.31 -10.35 0.86
N THR A 44 14.68 -10.83 -0.33
CA THR A 44 15.40 -10.05 -1.34
C THR A 44 14.53 -9.95 -2.60
N SER A 45 14.26 -8.73 -3.05
CA SER A 45 13.41 -8.47 -4.22
C SER A 45 14.25 -8.43 -5.52
N PRO A 46 13.64 -8.65 -6.70
CA PRO A 46 14.38 -8.88 -7.94
C PRO A 46 14.86 -7.60 -8.64
N GLU A 47 14.26 -6.44 -8.40
CA GLU A 47 14.65 -5.21 -9.08
C GLU A 47 16.06 -4.75 -8.66
N PHE A 48 16.87 -4.27 -9.60
CA PHE A 48 18.20 -3.74 -9.30
C PHE A 48 18.17 -2.61 -8.25
N LYS A 49 19.24 -2.46 -7.46
CA LYS A 49 19.32 -1.48 -6.36
C LYS A 49 20.20 -0.29 -6.67
N GLY A 50 21.15 -0.43 -7.58
CA GLY A 50 22.02 0.67 -7.99
C GLY A 50 22.74 0.42 -9.30
N ALA A 51 23.38 1.46 -9.83
CA ALA A 51 24.24 1.40 -11.00
C ALA A 51 25.69 1.04 -10.60
N GLY A 52 26.43 0.41 -11.52
CA GLY A 52 27.82 0.00 -11.32
C GLY A 52 28.00 -1.32 -10.56
N HIS A 53 26.91 -1.98 -10.18
CA HIS A 53 26.94 -3.25 -9.47
C HIS A 53 27.15 -4.42 -10.43
N ARG A 54 27.94 -5.41 -10.01
CA ARG A 54 28.14 -6.63 -10.80
C ARG A 54 26.89 -7.50 -10.75
N VAL A 55 26.56 -8.08 -11.90
CA VAL A 55 25.48 -9.04 -12.06
C VAL A 55 26.08 -10.40 -12.36
N VAL A 56 25.71 -11.41 -11.57
CA VAL A 56 26.22 -12.77 -11.70
C VAL A 56 25.09 -13.75 -11.93
N ARG A 57 25.38 -14.80 -12.71
CA ARG A 57 24.54 -15.98 -12.86
C ARG A 57 25.10 -17.09 -11.99
N ILE A 58 24.24 -17.68 -11.16
CA ILE A 58 24.49 -18.89 -10.38
C ILE A 58 23.63 -19.99 -10.98
N ALA A 59 24.22 -21.02 -11.57
CA ALA A 59 23.51 -22.05 -12.31
C ALA A 59 23.81 -23.46 -11.77
N PRO A 60 22.79 -24.30 -11.60
CA PRO A 60 22.99 -25.73 -11.36
C PRO A 60 23.49 -26.41 -12.64
N ARG A 61 23.99 -27.62 -12.50
CA ARG A 61 24.18 -28.51 -13.64
C ARG A 61 22.82 -29.03 -14.10
N TYR A 62 22.71 -29.32 -15.40
CA TYR A 62 21.50 -29.89 -15.97
C TYR A 62 21.69 -31.36 -16.30
N LEU A 63 20.59 -32.10 -16.27
CA LEU A 63 20.51 -33.46 -16.80
C LEU A 63 20.65 -33.44 -18.34
N ALA A 64 20.72 -34.63 -18.94
CA ALA A 64 20.93 -34.78 -20.38
C ALA A 64 19.80 -34.17 -21.26
N ASP A 65 18.67 -33.82 -20.67
CA ASP A 65 17.58 -33.10 -21.35
C ASP A 65 17.87 -31.60 -21.53
N GLY A 66 18.91 -31.07 -20.86
CA GLY A 66 19.29 -29.66 -20.90
C GLY A 66 18.29 -28.73 -20.20
N LEU A 67 17.33 -29.27 -19.45
CA LEU A 67 16.22 -28.51 -18.85
C LEU A 67 16.10 -28.77 -17.35
N THR A 68 16.24 -30.02 -16.94
CA THR A 68 16.04 -30.43 -15.55
C THR A 68 17.33 -30.25 -14.77
N PRO A 69 17.36 -29.47 -13.68
CA PRO A 69 18.53 -29.39 -12.82
C PRO A 69 18.89 -30.73 -12.16
N ASP A 70 20.18 -31.02 -12.08
CA ASP A 70 20.68 -32.06 -11.18
C ASP A 70 20.40 -31.65 -9.73
N LYS A 71 19.82 -32.57 -8.96
CA LYS A 71 19.31 -32.27 -7.61
C LYS A 71 20.39 -31.78 -6.65
N ASP A 72 21.59 -32.35 -6.70
CA ASP A 72 22.64 -32.05 -5.73
C ASP A 72 23.23 -30.68 -6.07
N SER A 73 23.40 -30.37 -7.36
CA SER A 73 23.79 -29.03 -7.81
C SER A 73 22.73 -27.96 -7.54
N LEU A 74 21.43 -28.29 -7.64
CA LEU A 74 20.35 -27.35 -7.37
C LEU A 74 20.26 -27.00 -5.87
N LEU A 75 20.39 -28.00 -5.00
CA LEU A 75 20.43 -27.78 -3.56
C LEU A 75 21.65 -26.95 -3.15
N ASP A 76 22.80 -27.15 -3.80
CA ASP A 76 24.00 -26.34 -3.56
C ASP A 76 23.82 -24.89 -4.06
N ALA A 77 23.17 -24.68 -5.21
CA ALA A 77 22.81 -23.36 -5.69
C ALA A 77 21.85 -22.63 -4.71
N PHE A 78 20.85 -23.33 -4.17
CA PHE A 78 19.98 -22.76 -3.13
C PHE A 78 20.76 -22.37 -1.87
N GLY A 79 21.67 -23.24 -1.41
CA GLY A 79 22.53 -22.95 -0.27
C GLY A 79 23.38 -21.69 -0.46
N LEU A 80 23.94 -21.51 -1.66
CA LEU A 80 24.69 -20.30 -1.99
C LEU A 80 23.82 -19.04 -1.98
N ILE A 81 22.60 -19.10 -2.52
CA ILE A 81 21.66 -17.96 -2.48
C ILE A 81 21.24 -17.63 -1.05
N GLU A 82 20.97 -18.64 -0.22
CA GLU A 82 20.70 -18.43 1.20
C GLU A 82 21.88 -17.77 1.93
N GLU A 83 23.11 -18.19 1.65
CA GLU A 83 24.31 -17.56 2.21
C GLU A 83 24.46 -16.09 1.78
N LEU A 84 24.33 -15.82 0.47
CA LEU A 84 24.46 -14.47 -0.08
C LEU A 84 23.39 -13.51 0.46
N THR A 85 22.17 -14.00 0.66
CA THR A 85 21.07 -13.19 1.21
C THR A 85 21.20 -13.01 2.73
N ASP A 86 21.71 -14.01 3.47
CA ASP A 86 21.92 -13.90 4.92
C ASP A 86 23.01 -12.88 5.28
N PHE A 87 24.07 -12.78 4.46
CA PHE A 87 25.14 -11.80 4.64
C PHE A 87 24.85 -10.43 4.00
N GLY A 88 23.73 -10.27 3.30
CA GLY A 88 23.39 -9.02 2.58
C GLY A 88 24.35 -8.71 1.43
N THR A 89 24.97 -9.75 0.87
CA THR A 89 25.85 -9.68 -0.29
C THR A 89 25.06 -9.62 -1.59
N ALA A 90 23.94 -10.34 -1.66
CA ALA A 90 22.96 -10.23 -2.74
C ALA A 90 22.05 -9.02 -2.49
N LEU A 91 22.06 -8.04 -3.40
CA LEU A 91 21.20 -6.87 -3.36
C LEU A 91 19.84 -7.14 -4.03
N ALA A 92 19.86 -7.88 -5.13
CA ALA A 92 18.67 -8.31 -5.86
C ALA A 92 18.85 -9.75 -6.34
N VAL A 93 17.76 -10.53 -6.38
CA VAL A 93 17.77 -11.93 -6.83
C VAL A 93 16.55 -12.21 -7.69
N SER A 94 16.77 -12.78 -8.88
CA SER A 94 15.72 -13.22 -9.79
C SER A 94 16.03 -14.63 -10.31
N THR A 95 15.00 -15.37 -10.73
CA THR A 95 15.13 -16.69 -11.37
C THR A 95 14.56 -16.65 -12.78
N PRO A 96 15.28 -17.14 -13.81
CA PRO A 96 14.75 -17.28 -15.16
C PRO A 96 13.50 -18.16 -15.21
N GLY A 97 12.50 -17.70 -15.98
CA GLY A 97 11.28 -18.43 -16.28
C GLY A 97 11.21 -18.87 -17.74
N TYR A 98 10.01 -18.89 -18.31
CA TYR A 98 9.79 -19.28 -19.71
C TYR A 98 10.53 -18.36 -20.71
N GLY A 99 10.59 -17.04 -20.46
CA GLY A 99 11.33 -16.09 -21.30
C GLY A 99 12.84 -16.09 -21.09
N GLY A 100 13.38 -17.09 -20.38
CA GLY A 100 14.81 -17.26 -20.16
C GLY A 100 15.44 -16.16 -19.30
N THR A 101 16.75 -16.01 -19.47
CA THR A 101 17.55 -15.00 -18.77
C THR A 101 17.24 -13.59 -19.27
N ALA A 102 16.92 -13.43 -20.57
CA ALA A 102 16.55 -12.15 -21.16
C ALA A 102 15.35 -11.51 -20.44
N GLU A 103 14.24 -12.25 -20.30
CA GLU A 103 13.05 -11.76 -19.60
C GLU A 103 13.33 -11.45 -18.12
N ALA A 104 14.10 -12.31 -17.45
CA ALA A 104 14.48 -12.10 -16.06
C ALA A 104 15.27 -10.81 -15.88
N LEU A 105 16.34 -10.62 -16.66
CA LEU A 105 17.17 -9.40 -16.61
C LEU A 105 16.37 -8.15 -16.94
N PHE A 106 15.56 -8.19 -17.99
CA PHE A 106 14.66 -7.09 -18.32
C PHE A 106 13.77 -6.73 -17.12
N LYS A 107 13.09 -7.70 -16.49
CA LYS A 107 12.24 -7.43 -15.32
C LYS A 107 13.00 -6.87 -14.12
N MET A 108 14.29 -7.21 -13.96
CA MET A 108 15.12 -6.62 -12.91
C MET A 108 15.40 -5.11 -13.14
N THR A 109 15.27 -4.61 -14.38
CA THR A 109 15.41 -3.18 -14.72
C THR A 109 14.12 -2.38 -14.54
N VAL A 110 12.96 -3.04 -14.47
CA VAL A 110 11.66 -2.36 -14.52
C VAL A 110 11.32 -1.71 -13.17
N GLY A 111 10.87 -0.45 -13.22
CA GLY A 111 10.32 0.29 -12.08
C GLY A 111 11.33 1.15 -11.31
N ASN A 112 12.63 0.89 -11.44
CA ASN A 112 13.70 1.67 -10.82
C ASN A 112 14.51 2.51 -11.83
N GLY A 113 14.35 2.26 -13.14
CA GLY A 113 15.07 3.00 -14.19
C GLY A 113 16.55 2.63 -14.30
N ILE A 114 16.97 1.49 -13.76
CA ILE A 114 18.37 1.04 -13.77
C ILE A 114 18.58 0.11 -14.96
N GLY A 115 19.50 0.46 -15.85
CA GLY A 115 19.84 -0.35 -17.01
C GLY A 115 20.87 -1.45 -16.72
N LEU A 116 21.30 -2.12 -17.77
CA LEU A 116 22.21 -3.25 -17.71
C LEU A 116 23.11 -3.30 -18.94
N THR A 117 24.41 -3.51 -18.73
CA THR A 117 25.37 -3.87 -19.79
C THR A 117 25.89 -5.28 -19.56
N LEU A 118 25.63 -6.18 -20.51
CA LEU A 118 26.18 -7.54 -20.49
C LEU A 118 27.61 -7.59 -21.01
N ASN A 119 28.37 -8.59 -20.55
CA ASN A 119 29.71 -8.85 -21.03
C ASN A 119 29.72 -9.34 -22.49
N ASP A 120 30.76 -9.00 -23.25
CA ASP A 120 30.88 -9.30 -24.69
C ASP A 120 30.93 -10.80 -25.00
N ASP A 121 31.26 -11.65 -24.03
CA ASP A 121 31.34 -13.10 -24.16
C ASP A 121 30.00 -13.82 -23.97
N ILE A 122 28.94 -13.10 -23.59
CA ILE A 122 27.59 -13.66 -23.47
C ILE A 122 26.95 -13.75 -24.86
N ALA A 123 26.68 -14.99 -25.31
CA ALA A 123 25.96 -15.23 -26.55
C ALA A 123 24.47 -14.87 -26.41
N ILE A 124 23.93 -14.14 -27.39
CA ILE A 124 22.53 -13.68 -27.36
C ILE A 124 21.54 -14.84 -27.32
N ASP A 125 21.79 -15.91 -28.07
CA ASP A 125 20.90 -17.08 -28.08
C ASP A 125 20.80 -17.76 -26.71
N ASP A 126 21.87 -17.71 -25.90
CA ASP A 126 21.88 -18.28 -24.54
C ASP A 126 20.97 -17.51 -23.58
N LEU A 127 20.68 -16.23 -23.85
CA LEU A 127 19.77 -15.44 -23.02
C LEU A 127 18.33 -15.94 -23.10
N PHE A 128 17.95 -16.57 -24.22
CA PHE A 128 16.61 -17.09 -24.47
C PHE A 128 16.50 -18.60 -24.22
N ALA A 129 17.62 -19.27 -23.89
CA ALA A 129 17.61 -20.66 -23.49
C ALA A 129 16.95 -20.84 -22.11
N PRO A 130 16.18 -21.93 -21.88
CA PRO A 130 15.68 -22.25 -20.55
C PRO A 130 16.82 -22.43 -19.56
N ALA A 131 16.72 -21.77 -18.41
CA ALA A 131 17.74 -21.79 -17.36
C ALA A 131 17.12 -22.06 -15.98
N TYR A 132 16.20 -23.04 -15.90
CA TYR A 132 15.44 -23.34 -14.69
C TYR A 132 16.35 -23.69 -13.51
N GLY A 133 16.07 -23.13 -12.34
CA GLY A 133 16.89 -23.31 -11.14
C GLY A 133 18.17 -22.47 -11.12
N SER A 134 18.45 -21.69 -12.17
CA SER A 134 19.49 -20.65 -12.11
C SER A 134 18.99 -19.40 -11.40
N PHE A 135 19.93 -18.61 -10.89
CA PHE A 135 19.66 -17.34 -10.24
C PHE A 135 20.50 -16.24 -10.88
N ILE A 136 19.88 -15.08 -11.05
CA ILE A 136 20.54 -13.84 -11.44
C ILE A 136 20.62 -12.98 -10.19
N VAL A 137 21.84 -12.56 -9.84
CA VAL A 137 22.11 -11.87 -8.58
C VAL A 137 22.86 -10.58 -8.86
N GLU A 138 22.32 -9.47 -8.37
CA GLU A 138 23.06 -8.21 -8.22
C GLU A 138 23.90 -8.30 -6.95
N LEU A 139 25.21 -8.18 -7.09
CA LEU A 139 26.14 -8.22 -5.96
C LEU A 139 26.43 -6.82 -5.45
N LYS A 140 26.51 -6.70 -4.13
CA LYS A 140 27.02 -5.52 -3.47
C LYS A 140 28.47 -5.23 -3.89
N ASP A 141 28.80 -3.95 -4.00
CA ASP A 141 30.12 -3.49 -4.44
C ASP A 141 31.29 -4.15 -3.72
N ASN A 142 32.28 -4.58 -4.51
CA ASN A 142 33.52 -5.23 -4.06
C ASN A 142 33.38 -6.55 -3.29
N GLU A 143 32.16 -7.07 -3.11
CA GLU A 143 31.95 -8.34 -2.41
C GLU A 143 32.41 -9.53 -3.24
N LYS A 144 33.02 -10.51 -2.60
CA LYS A 144 33.41 -11.74 -3.29
C LYS A 144 32.29 -12.75 -3.19
N ILE A 145 32.14 -13.52 -4.25
CA ILE A 145 31.31 -14.72 -4.21
C ILE A 145 32.01 -15.71 -3.24
N PRO A 146 31.29 -16.29 -2.28
CA PRO A 146 31.82 -17.33 -1.42
C PRO A 146 32.46 -18.49 -2.20
N ALA A 147 33.28 -19.29 -1.53
CA ALA A 147 33.84 -20.48 -2.16
C ALA A 147 32.71 -21.46 -2.52
N VAL A 148 32.49 -21.66 -3.81
CA VAL A 148 31.44 -22.55 -4.33
C VAL A 148 31.96 -23.96 -4.53
N SER A 149 31.08 -24.96 -4.42
CA SER A 149 31.43 -26.32 -4.80
C SER A 149 31.63 -26.39 -6.32
N ASN A 150 32.25 -27.47 -6.81
CA ASN A 150 32.36 -27.70 -8.24
C ASN A 150 31.02 -28.08 -8.91
N LEU A 151 29.93 -28.22 -8.15
CA LEU A 151 28.61 -28.61 -8.66
C LEU A 151 27.82 -27.42 -9.23
N VAL A 152 28.17 -26.20 -8.85
CA VAL A 152 27.49 -24.97 -9.28
C VAL A 152 28.40 -24.15 -10.19
N GLU A 153 27.84 -23.63 -11.26
CA GLU A 153 28.53 -22.69 -12.13
C GLU A 153 28.20 -21.27 -11.71
N VAL A 154 29.23 -20.44 -11.55
CA VAL A 154 29.07 -19.03 -11.24
C VAL A 154 29.86 -18.20 -12.24
N GLY A 155 29.16 -17.30 -12.94
CA GLY A 155 29.73 -16.41 -13.95
C GLY A 155 29.24 -14.99 -13.77
N GLU A 156 30.14 -14.02 -13.89
CA GLU A 156 29.78 -12.62 -14.04
C GLU A 156 29.25 -12.40 -15.45
N ILE A 157 28.04 -11.88 -15.57
CA ILE A 157 27.34 -11.73 -16.85
C ILE A 157 27.23 -10.28 -17.29
N GLY A 158 27.41 -9.32 -16.39
CA GLY A 158 27.32 -7.90 -16.72
C GLY A 158 27.39 -6.97 -15.52
N VAL A 159 27.10 -5.70 -15.76
CA VAL A 159 27.13 -4.62 -14.78
C VAL A 159 25.90 -3.73 -14.96
N THR A 160 25.26 -3.32 -13.86
CA THR A 160 24.13 -2.39 -13.90
C THR A 160 24.56 -0.99 -14.33
N SER A 161 23.68 -0.22 -14.97
CA SER A 161 23.98 1.13 -15.50
C SER A 161 22.98 2.18 -15.02
N SER A 162 23.42 3.45 -15.00
CA SER A 162 22.55 4.59 -14.72
C SER A 162 21.67 4.97 -15.92
N GLU A 163 22.15 4.72 -17.13
CA GLU A 163 21.35 4.86 -18.35
C GLU A 163 20.30 3.75 -18.39
N TYR A 164 19.07 4.09 -18.76
CA TYR A 164 17.96 3.14 -18.85
C TYR A 164 17.98 2.40 -20.20
N GLU A 165 19.06 1.66 -20.41
CA GLU A 165 19.33 0.88 -21.62
C GLU A 165 19.68 -0.56 -21.26
N PHE A 166 19.37 -1.48 -22.17
CA PHE A 166 19.85 -2.86 -22.12
C PHE A 166 20.90 -3.04 -23.22
N VAL A 167 22.16 -3.21 -22.85
CA VAL A 167 23.28 -3.38 -23.78
C VAL A 167 23.71 -4.84 -23.83
N ALA A 168 23.64 -5.47 -25.01
CA ALA A 168 24.06 -6.84 -25.24
C ALA A 168 24.43 -7.07 -26.72
N GLY A 169 25.43 -7.90 -26.99
CA GLY A 169 25.80 -8.29 -28.36
C GLY A 169 26.25 -7.13 -29.26
N GLY A 170 26.74 -6.03 -28.66
CA GLY A 170 27.12 -4.81 -29.37
C GLY A 170 25.95 -3.89 -29.73
N GLU A 171 24.73 -4.17 -29.27
CA GLU A 171 23.54 -3.33 -29.44
C GLU A 171 23.09 -2.76 -28.09
N ALA A 172 22.44 -1.59 -28.15
CA ALA A 172 21.80 -0.95 -27.00
C ALA A 172 20.30 -0.78 -27.30
N ILE A 173 19.45 -1.31 -26.42
CA ILE A 173 18.00 -1.22 -26.50
C ILE A 173 17.51 -0.21 -25.48
N ASP A 174 16.67 0.74 -25.91
CA ASP A 174 15.97 1.65 -24.99
C ASP A 174 14.96 0.86 -24.15
N LEU A 175 15.20 0.77 -22.85
CA LEU A 175 14.33 0.03 -21.93
C LEU A 175 12.97 0.69 -21.75
N ALA A 176 12.83 1.99 -22.01
CA ALA A 176 11.53 2.67 -21.92
C ALA A 176 10.58 2.17 -23.02
N GLU A 177 11.09 1.94 -24.24
CA GLU A 177 10.32 1.37 -25.34
C GLU A 177 9.88 -0.06 -25.01
N LEU A 178 10.83 -0.89 -24.52
CA LEU A 178 10.56 -2.28 -24.17
C LEU A 178 9.58 -2.40 -22.99
N GLN A 179 9.75 -1.57 -21.95
CA GLN A 179 8.81 -1.47 -20.83
C GLN A 179 7.43 -1.10 -21.32
N ASN A 180 7.30 -0.09 -22.18
CA ASN A 180 6.00 0.30 -22.70
C ASN A 180 5.31 -0.82 -23.50
N ALA A 181 6.07 -1.60 -24.28
CA ALA A 181 5.56 -2.75 -25.00
C ALA A 181 5.10 -3.87 -24.04
N TRP A 182 5.88 -4.17 -23.00
CA TRP A 182 5.55 -5.16 -21.98
C TRP A 182 4.31 -4.77 -21.17
N GLU A 183 4.22 -3.49 -20.82
CA GLU A 183 3.11 -2.91 -20.06
C GLU A 183 1.79 -2.84 -20.85
N GLY A 184 1.85 -2.62 -22.16
CA GLY A 184 0.66 -2.37 -22.98
C GLY A 184 -0.22 -3.60 -23.25
N GLY A 185 0.28 -4.83 -23.01
CA GLY A 185 -0.33 -6.06 -23.52
C GLY A 185 -1.79 -6.31 -23.14
N ILE A 186 -2.20 -5.92 -21.93
CA ILE A 186 -3.57 -6.12 -21.41
C ILE A 186 -4.33 -4.82 -21.17
N GLU A 187 -3.76 -3.69 -21.55
CA GLU A 187 -4.26 -2.38 -21.16
C GLU A 187 -5.58 -2.00 -21.83
N SER A 188 -5.84 -2.54 -23.02
CA SER A 188 -7.13 -2.41 -23.71
C SER A 188 -8.29 -3.04 -22.94
N VAL A 189 -8.01 -4.00 -22.05
CA VAL A 189 -8.99 -4.67 -21.19
C VAL A 189 -8.91 -4.13 -19.75
N PHE A 190 -7.71 -3.89 -19.26
CA PHE A 190 -7.45 -3.45 -17.89
C PHE A 190 -6.66 -2.14 -17.87
N PRO A 191 -7.27 -0.99 -18.22
CA PRO A 191 -6.55 0.29 -18.27
C PRO A 191 -5.94 0.62 -16.90
N TYR A 192 -4.67 1.01 -16.84
CA TYR A 192 -3.98 1.28 -15.56
C TYR A 192 -2.99 2.45 -15.60
N ARG A 193 -2.86 3.12 -16.75
CA ARG A 193 -2.08 4.34 -16.94
C ARG A 193 -2.99 5.45 -17.48
N SER A 194 -2.65 6.70 -17.18
CA SER A 194 -3.32 7.84 -17.79
C SER A 194 -2.86 8.06 -19.22
N TYR A 195 -3.77 8.57 -20.05
CA TYR A 195 -3.53 8.92 -21.46
C TYR A 195 -4.03 10.32 -21.75
N GLY A 196 -3.42 10.97 -22.75
CA GLY A 196 -3.87 12.28 -23.21
C GLY A 196 -3.68 13.37 -22.16
N ALA A 197 -4.71 14.21 -21.97
CA ALA A 197 -4.64 15.43 -21.16
C ALA A 197 -4.37 15.17 -19.66
N GLU A 198 -4.79 14.02 -19.13
CA GLU A 198 -4.60 13.68 -17.71
C GLU A 198 -3.17 13.21 -17.39
N LYS A 199 -2.40 12.77 -18.40
CA LYS A 199 -1.05 12.25 -18.18
C LYS A 199 -0.10 13.38 -17.81
N GLY A 200 0.49 13.31 -16.63
CA GLY A 200 1.35 14.36 -16.07
C GLY A 200 0.62 15.68 -15.75
N GLU A 201 -0.72 15.69 -15.71
CA GLU A 201 -1.47 16.87 -15.28
C GLU A 201 -1.23 17.13 -13.80
N THR A 202 -0.68 18.30 -13.48
CA THR A 202 -0.48 18.76 -12.10
C THR A 202 -1.66 19.59 -11.63
N VAL A 203 -1.95 19.57 -10.33
CA VAL A 203 -2.93 20.46 -9.70
C VAL A 203 -2.25 21.38 -8.68
N GLU A 204 -3.00 22.37 -8.21
CA GLU A 204 -2.49 23.31 -7.22
C GLU A 204 -2.00 22.59 -5.95
N THR A 205 -0.81 22.97 -5.49
CA THR A 205 -0.30 22.58 -4.17
C THR A 205 -0.94 23.45 -3.11
N VAL A 206 -1.66 22.82 -2.18
CA VAL A 206 -2.31 23.51 -1.06
C VAL A 206 -1.38 23.50 0.14
N ASP A 207 -1.08 24.71 0.63
CA ASP A 207 -0.30 24.94 1.86
C ASP A 207 -1.12 25.82 2.79
N PHE A 208 -1.45 25.27 3.97
CA PHE A 208 -2.13 26.00 5.03
C PHE A 208 -1.30 25.96 6.31
N HIS A 209 -0.94 27.14 6.79
CA HIS A 209 -0.22 27.33 8.03
C HIS A 209 -1.06 28.14 9.01
N VAL A 210 -1.48 27.54 10.11
CA VAL A 210 -2.27 28.22 11.15
C VAL A 210 -1.57 29.49 11.65
N ALA A 211 -0.23 29.45 11.76
CA ALA A 211 0.54 30.62 12.22
C ALA A 211 0.51 31.83 11.26
N GLN A 212 0.11 31.62 10.00
CA GLN A 212 0.03 32.66 8.98
C GLN A 212 -1.40 33.17 8.76
N ASP A 213 -2.39 32.54 9.41
CA ASP A 213 -3.79 32.90 9.33
C ASP A 213 -4.21 33.67 10.59
N ASN A 214 -4.93 34.79 10.42
CA ASN A 214 -5.30 35.66 11.53
C ASN A 214 -6.48 35.12 12.35
N ASP A 215 -7.30 34.24 11.77
CA ASP A 215 -8.54 33.74 12.35
C ASP A 215 -8.40 32.28 12.81
N ALA A 216 -7.50 31.51 12.20
CA ALA A 216 -7.24 30.13 12.57
C ALA A 216 -6.48 30.02 13.89
N LYS A 217 -6.80 28.96 14.66
CA LYS A 217 -6.12 28.63 15.91
C LYS A 217 -5.80 27.16 15.94
N LYS A 218 -4.62 26.81 16.46
CA LYS A 218 -4.28 25.42 16.71
C LYS A 218 -5.20 24.89 17.79
N THR A 219 -5.77 23.73 17.53
CA THR A 219 -6.60 23.05 18.51
C THR A 219 -5.73 22.46 19.59
N VAL A 220 -6.06 22.77 20.85
CA VAL A 220 -5.31 22.34 22.03
C VAL A 220 -6.30 21.74 23.01
N TYR A 221 -5.92 20.64 23.64
CA TYR A 221 -6.70 20.02 24.70
C TYR A 221 -6.72 20.92 25.95
N THR A 222 -7.91 21.20 26.48
CA THR A 222 -8.07 22.09 27.64
C THR A 222 -8.38 21.37 28.95
N GLY A 223 -8.55 20.05 28.90
CA GLY A 223 -8.80 19.20 30.07
C GLY A 223 -7.54 18.86 30.86
N ALA A 224 -7.71 18.06 31.91
CA ALA A 224 -6.58 17.51 32.66
C ALA A 224 -5.90 16.38 31.87
N GLY A 225 -4.57 16.40 31.81
CA GLY A 225 -3.78 15.40 31.07
C GLY A 225 -4.19 13.95 31.36
N VAL A 226 -4.32 13.17 30.29
CA VAL A 226 -4.73 11.77 30.30
C VAL A 226 -3.53 10.90 29.93
N ALA A 227 -2.98 10.20 30.92
CA ALA A 227 -1.76 9.40 30.73
C ALA A 227 -1.90 8.28 29.69
N LYS A 228 -3.10 7.68 29.57
CA LYS A 228 -3.44 6.65 28.57
C LYS A 228 -4.83 6.95 28.01
N PRO A 229 -4.93 7.75 26.95
CA PRO A 229 -6.21 8.05 26.31
C PRO A 229 -6.92 6.77 25.89
N ARG A 230 -8.22 6.68 26.16
CA ARG A 230 -9.05 5.56 25.75
C ARG A 230 -9.54 5.75 24.32
N VAL A 231 -9.37 4.74 23.49
CA VAL A 231 -9.82 4.69 22.09
C VAL A 231 -10.89 3.62 21.97
N ILE A 232 -12.06 3.97 21.46
CA ILE A 232 -13.10 3.01 21.08
C ILE A 232 -13.11 2.81 19.56
N ILE A 233 -13.05 1.55 19.15
CA ILE A 233 -13.15 1.11 17.75
C ILE A 233 -14.44 0.28 17.60
N PRO A 234 -15.55 0.85 17.11
CA PRO A 234 -16.71 0.06 16.71
C PRO A 234 -16.39 -0.76 15.46
N VAL A 235 -16.59 -2.07 15.53
CA VAL A 235 -16.32 -3.03 14.45
C VAL A 235 -17.65 -3.51 13.89
N PHE A 236 -17.96 -3.09 12.68
CA PHE A 236 -19.16 -3.49 11.96
C PHE A 236 -18.87 -4.72 11.09
N PRO A 237 -19.85 -5.60 10.82
CA PRO A 237 -19.67 -6.72 9.91
C PRO A 237 -19.15 -6.25 8.55
N GLY A 238 -18.00 -6.78 8.14
CA GLY A 238 -17.30 -6.40 6.90
C GLY A 238 -16.11 -5.45 7.11
N ASN A 239 -15.94 -4.84 8.29
CA ASN A 239 -14.67 -4.22 8.66
C ASN A 239 -13.56 -5.29 8.71
N ASN A 240 -12.34 -4.87 8.36
CA ASN A 240 -11.18 -5.77 8.28
C ASN A 240 -9.83 -5.09 8.59
N CYS A 241 -9.86 -3.88 9.15
CA CYS A 241 -8.67 -3.07 9.46
C CYS A 241 -8.60 -2.70 10.96
N GLU A 242 -9.51 -3.25 11.78
CA GLU A 242 -9.64 -2.97 13.21
C GLU A 242 -8.42 -3.43 14.02
N TYR A 243 -7.83 -4.58 13.67
CA TYR A 243 -6.63 -5.08 14.34
C TYR A 243 -5.41 -4.21 14.07
N ASP A 244 -5.22 -3.77 12.83
CA ASP A 244 -4.12 -2.87 12.46
C ASP A 244 -4.28 -1.51 13.16
N SER A 245 -5.51 -0.98 13.18
CA SER A 245 -5.86 0.27 13.88
C SER A 245 -5.60 0.16 15.38
N ALA A 246 -6.05 -0.93 16.02
CA ALA A 246 -5.84 -1.16 17.44
C ALA A 246 -4.34 -1.25 17.75
N ALA A 247 -3.58 -2.04 16.99
CA ALA A 247 -2.14 -2.19 17.17
C ALA A 247 -1.40 -0.85 16.99
N ALA A 248 -1.84 0.03 16.07
CA ALA A 248 -1.25 1.35 15.89
C ALA A 248 -1.47 2.26 17.10
N PHE A 249 -2.70 2.33 17.62
CA PHE A 249 -3.01 3.11 18.82
C PHE A 249 -2.33 2.56 20.09
N GLU A 250 -2.26 1.23 20.25
CA GLU A 250 -1.56 0.60 21.37
C GLU A 250 -0.07 0.91 21.36
N ARG A 251 0.58 0.89 20.18
CA ARG A 251 1.98 1.30 20.01
C ARG A 251 2.18 2.77 20.37
N ALA A 252 1.22 3.63 20.06
CA ALA A 252 1.22 5.04 20.43
C ALA A 252 0.96 5.28 21.93
N GLY A 253 0.60 4.24 22.70
CA GLY A 253 0.41 4.32 24.15
C GLY A 253 -1.04 4.45 24.63
N ALA A 254 -2.02 4.33 23.74
CA ALA A 254 -3.44 4.37 24.09
C ALA A 254 -3.93 3.08 24.77
N GLU A 255 -5.08 3.16 25.47
CA GLU A 255 -5.88 2.00 25.87
C GLU A 255 -6.99 1.79 24.84
N VAL A 256 -6.95 0.69 24.08
CA VAL A 256 -7.90 0.44 22.99
C VAL A 256 -8.97 -0.56 23.40
N SER A 257 -10.23 -0.24 23.07
CA SER A 257 -11.40 -1.12 23.20
C SER A 257 -12.01 -1.34 21.82
N THR A 258 -12.17 -2.60 21.41
CA THR A 258 -12.89 -2.96 20.17
C THR A 258 -14.29 -3.44 20.53
N LEU A 259 -15.32 -2.83 19.93
CA LEU A 259 -16.72 -3.23 20.15
C LEU A 259 -17.30 -3.81 18.86
N ILE A 260 -17.53 -5.13 18.85
CA ILE A 260 -18.21 -5.80 17.74
C ILE A 260 -19.69 -5.43 17.75
N VAL A 261 -20.17 -4.81 16.68
CA VAL A 261 -21.57 -4.45 16.49
C VAL A 261 -22.35 -5.69 16.03
N ASN A 262 -23.22 -6.19 16.90
CA ASN A 262 -24.11 -7.29 16.57
C ASN A 262 -25.39 -6.74 15.93
N ASN A 263 -25.64 -7.10 14.68
CA ASN A 263 -26.79 -6.66 13.90
C ASN A 263 -27.73 -7.79 13.49
N LEU A 264 -27.64 -8.95 14.15
CA LEU A 264 -28.44 -10.13 13.81
C LEU A 264 -29.92 -9.99 14.18
N THR A 265 -30.26 -9.21 15.20
CA THR A 265 -31.64 -8.93 15.60
C THR A 265 -31.82 -7.46 16.01
N PRO A 266 -33.05 -6.90 15.98
CA PRO A 266 -33.32 -5.55 16.47
C PRO A 266 -32.88 -5.31 17.92
N GLU A 267 -33.05 -6.30 18.79
CA GLU A 267 -32.61 -6.24 20.19
C GLU A 267 -31.09 -6.18 20.29
N ALA A 268 -30.37 -6.96 19.49
CA ALA A 268 -28.91 -6.94 19.44
C ALA A 268 -28.36 -5.60 18.90
N VAL A 269 -29.06 -4.98 17.94
CA VAL A 269 -28.74 -3.63 17.46
C VAL A 269 -28.92 -2.61 18.58
N ALA A 270 -30.03 -2.66 19.32
CA ALA A 270 -30.28 -1.76 20.45
C ALA A 270 -29.25 -1.94 21.58
N GLU A 271 -28.89 -3.19 21.91
CA GLU A 271 -27.84 -3.50 22.89
C GLU A 271 -26.47 -2.97 22.43
N SER A 272 -26.10 -3.21 21.17
CA SER A 272 -24.86 -2.69 20.59
C SER A 272 -24.83 -1.16 20.61
N THR A 273 -25.97 -0.52 20.36
CA THR A 273 -26.10 0.96 20.38
C THR A 273 -25.85 1.49 21.78
N ALA A 274 -26.48 0.90 22.79
CA ALA A 274 -26.29 1.29 24.18
C ALA A 274 -24.84 1.09 24.65
N LYS A 275 -24.23 -0.04 24.29
CA LYS A 275 -22.81 -0.30 24.61
C LYS A 275 -21.86 0.67 23.93
N LEU A 276 -22.12 1.03 22.67
CA LEU A 276 -21.29 2.01 21.96
C LEU A 276 -21.35 3.38 22.65
N VAL A 277 -22.54 3.83 23.07
CA VAL A 277 -22.71 5.08 23.83
C VAL A 277 -21.90 5.05 25.12
N GLU A 278 -21.98 3.94 25.87
CA GLU A 278 -21.21 3.77 27.10
C GLU A 278 -19.69 3.88 26.86
N GLU A 279 -19.19 3.21 25.82
CA GLU A 279 -17.76 3.23 25.49
C GLU A 279 -17.29 4.58 24.95
N ILE A 280 -18.11 5.29 24.15
CA ILE A 280 -17.82 6.68 23.72
C ILE A 280 -17.73 7.61 24.93
N ASN A 281 -18.62 7.47 25.91
CA ASN A 281 -18.62 8.29 27.12
C ASN A 281 -17.35 8.11 27.96
N LYS A 282 -16.74 6.92 27.93
CA LYS A 282 -15.46 6.62 28.62
C LYS A 282 -14.22 6.98 27.80
N SER A 283 -14.35 7.16 26.50
CA SER A 283 -13.23 7.31 25.57
C SER A 283 -12.91 8.77 25.25
N GLN A 284 -11.64 9.03 24.92
CA GLN A 284 -11.16 10.32 24.41
C GLN A 284 -11.17 10.35 22.88
N ILE A 285 -11.10 9.17 22.25
CA ILE A 285 -10.99 9.01 20.80
C ILE A 285 -12.02 7.99 20.32
N VAL A 286 -12.70 8.30 19.22
CA VAL A 286 -13.45 7.30 18.43
C VAL A 286 -12.72 7.08 17.10
N MET A 287 -12.33 5.84 16.82
CA MET A 287 -11.69 5.46 15.57
C MET A 287 -12.62 4.55 14.77
N ILE A 288 -12.97 4.95 13.54
CA ILE A 288 -13.75 4.11 12.62
C ILE A 288 -12.78 3.43 11.63
N PRO A 289 -12.67 2.09 11.66
CA PRO A 289 -11.69 1.36 10.86
C PRO A 289 -12.12 1.22 9.39
N GLY A 290 -11.16 0.87 8.55
CA GLY A 290 -11.40 0.50 7.15
C GLY A 290 -12.12 -0.84 6.96
N GLY A 291 -12.40 -1.17 5.70
CA GLY A 291 -13.04 -2.42 5.27
C GLY A 291 -14.23 -2.18 4.35
N PHE A 292 -15.17 -3.14 4.33
CA PHE A 292 -16.36 -3.15 3.47
C PHE A 292 -17.59 -3.36 4.34
N SER A 293 -17.90 -2.41 5.23
CA SER A 293 -19.03 -2.57 6.17
C SER A 293 -20.35 -2.79 5.43
N GLY A 294 -21.06 -3.88 5.75
CA GLY A 294 -22.26 -4.30 5.03
C GLY A 294 -22.03 -4.72 3.57
N GLY A 295 -20.78 -5.03 3.19
CA GLY A 295 -20.41 -5.32 1.80
C GLY A 295 -20.47 -4.11 0.87
N ASP A 296 -20.56 -2.90 1.42
CA ASP A 296 -20.82 -1.65 0.72
C ASP A 296 -22.13 -1.64 -0.13
N GLU A 297 -23.08 -2.51 0.24
CA GLU A 297 -24.40 -2.67 -0.39
C GLU A 297 -25.54 -2.27 0.58
N PRO A 298 -26.75 -1.90 0.09
CA PRO A 298 -27.16 -1.69 -1.30
C PRO A 298 -26.96 -0.27 -1.84
N ASP A 299 -26.66 0.73 -1.00
CA ASP A 299 -26.51 2.14 -1.41
C ASP A 299 -25.10 2.69 -1.19
N GLY A 300 -24.07 1.85 -1.39
CA GLY A 300 -22.66 2.23 -1.36
C GLY A 300 -22.02 2.24 0.02
N SER A 301 -20.74 2.61 0.05
CA SER A 301 -19.86 2.35 1.20
C SER A 301 -20.28 3.02 2.51
N ALA A 302 -19.98 2.38 3.64
CA ALA A 302 -20.16 2.91 5.00
C ALA A 302 -21.61 3.20 5.45
N LYS A 303 -22.63 2.83 4.65
CA LYS A 303 -24.04 3.07 5.00
C LYS A 303 -24.40 2.54 6.38
N PHE A 304 -23.97 1.32 6.70
CA PHE A 304 -24.33 0.70 7.98
C PHE A 304 -23.75 1.48 9.16
N ILE A 305 -22.50 1.96 9.03
CA ILE A 305 -21.85 2.82 10.02
C ILE A 305 -22.65 4.12 10.20
N THR A 306 -22.97 4.81 9.09
CA THR A 306 -23.70 6.08 9.15
C THR A 306 -25.07 5.94 9.81
N ALA A 307 -25.81 4.86 9.54
CA ALA A 307 -27.11 4.61 10.16
C ALA A 307 -26.99 4.43 11.67
N PHE A 308 -25.96 3.73 12.13
CA PHE A 308 -25.71 3.51 13.56
C PHE A 308 -25.33 4.81 14.28
N PHE A 309 -24.47 5.63 13.66
CA PHE A 309 -24.06 6.92 14.21
C PHE A 309 -25.17 7.98 14.17
N ARG A 310 -26.18 7.82 13.30
CA ARG A 310 -27.39 8.67 13.27
C ARG A 310 -28.44 8.30 14.31
N ALA A 311 -28.27 7.18 15.03
CA ALA A 311 -29.14 6.88 16.16
C ALA A 311 -29.02 8.02 17.21
N PRO A 312 -30.12 8.62 17.69
CA PRO A 312 -30.06 9.83 18.50
C PRO A 312 -29.11 9.75 19.70
N ALA A 313 -29.07 8.60 20.38
CA ALA A 313 -28.18 8.40 21.53
C ALA A 313 -26.69 8.41 21.14
N VAL A 314 -26.33 7.84 19.99
CA VAL A 314 -24.95 7.82 19.49
C VAL A 314 -24.56 9.21 19.00
N THR A 315 -25.46 9.89 18.28
CA THR A 315 -25.26 11.28 17.84
C THR A 315 -24.93 12.19 19.01
N GLU A 316 -25.71 12.13 20.08
CA GLU A 316 -25.49 12.98 21.26
C GLU A 316 -24.21 12.61 22.01
N ALA A 317 -23.85 11.32 22.09
CA ALA A 317 -22.57 10.89 22.67
C ALA A 317 -21.36 11.42 21.88
N VAL A 318 -21.43 11.40 20.55
CA VAL A 318 -20.40 11.97 19.66
C VAL A 318 -20.33 13.49 19.79
N ARG A 319 -21.48 14.17 19.84
CA ARG A 319 -21.53 15.62 20.06
C ARG A 319 -20.95 16.02 21.40
N ASP A 320 -21.25 15.27 22.46
CA ASP A 320 -20.66 15.52 23.78
C ASP A 320 -19.14 15.33 23.76
N LEU A 321 -18.67 14.23 23.15
CA LEU A 321 -17.24 13.97 22.96
C LEU A 321 -16.54 15.15 22.28
N LEU A 322 -17.06 15.60 21.13
CA LEU A 322 -16.41 16.63 20.32
C LEU A 322 -16.60 18.04 20.90
N LYS A 323 -17.80 18.40 21.35
CA LYS A 323 -18.13 19.79 21.70
C LYS A 323 -17.86 20.13 23.16
N ASN A 324 -17.91 19.16 24.07
CA ASN A 324 -17.82 19.41 25.51
C ASN A 324 -16.59 18.79 26.17
N ARG A 325 -15.93 17.80 25.53
CA ARG A 325 -14.84 17.02 26.12
C ARG A 325 -13.52 17.11 25.35
N ASP A 326 -13.47 17.94 24.32
CA ASP A 326 -12.31 18.11 23.42
C ASP A 326 -11.81 16.78 22.82
N GLY A 327 -12.69 15.81 22.64
CA GLY A 327 -12.33 14.50 22.07
C GLY A 327 -11.96 14.57 20.60
N LEU A 328 -11.33 13.50 20.11
CA LEU A 328 -10.92 13.38 18.72
C LEU A 328 -11.67 12.24 18.01
N MET A 329 -11.79 12.34 16.69
CA MET A 329 -12.27 11.24 15.85
C MET A 329 -11.36 11.02 14.65
N LEU A 330 -11.11 9.75 14.32
CA LEU A 330 -10.34 9.35 13.16
C LEU A 330 -11.16 8.36 12.32
N GLY A 331 -11.12 8.50 11.00
CA GLY A 331 -11.73 7.57 10.06
C GLY A 331 -10.80 7.29 8.91
N ILE A 332 -10.47 6.02 8.71
CA ILE A 332 -9.58 5.59 7.61
C ILE A 332 -10.36 4.73 6.62
N CYS A 333 -10.22 5.03 5.32
CA CYS A 333 -10.91 4.35 4.23
C CYS A 333 -12.44 4.30 4.45
N ASN A 334 -13.00 3.17 4.88
CA ASN A 334 -14.43 3.04 5.22
C ASN A 334 -14.85 3.95 6.37
N GLY A 335 -13.94 4.24 7.30
CA GLY A 335 -14.14 5.26 8.31
C GLY A 335 -14.26 6.67 7.74
N PHE A 336 -13.42 7.05 6.77
CA PHE A 336 -13.55 8.37 6.13
C PHE A 336 -14.88 8.49 5.37
N GLN A 337 -15.26 7.44 4.64
CA GLN A 337 -16.57 7.35 3.98
C GLN A 337 -17.73 7.52 4.96
N ALA A 338 -17.64 6.96 6.17
CA ALA A 338 -18.63 7.19 7.22
C ALA A 338 -18.64 8.65 7.70
N LEU A 339 -17.47 9.19 8.06
CA LEU A 339 -17.34 10.52 8.65
C LEU A 339 -17.80 11.63 7.68
N ILE A 340 -17.49 11.50 6.38
CA ILE A 340 -17.94 12.47 5.38
C ILE A 340 -19.45 12.40 5.17
N LYS A 341 -20.05 11.20 5.09
CA LYS A 341 -21.51 11.00 4.95
C LYS A 341 -22.30 11.36 6.22
N LEU A 342 -21.62 11.48 7.36
CA LEU A 342 -22.19 12.02 8.59
C LEU A 342 -22.11 13.56 8.66
N GLY A 343 -21.25 14.19 7.86
CA GLY A 343 -20.96 15.63 7.94
C GLY A 343 -19.89 16.00 8.96
N LEU A 344 -19.31 15.02 9.66
CA LEU A 344 -18.33 15.25 10.72
C LEU A 344 -17.03 15.88 10.22
N VAL A 345 -16.50 15.43 9.08
CA VAL A 345 -15.29 16.03 8.48
C VAL A 345 -15.55 17.34 7.74
N PRO A 346 -16.62 17.57 6.95
CA PRO A 346 -16.82 18.89 6.36
C PRO A 346 -17.29 19.95 7.38
N PHE A 347 -18.12 19.57 8.36
CA PHE A 347 -18.87 20.53 9.20
C PHE A 347 -18.60 20.43 10.70
N GLY A 348 -17.87 19.40 11.18
CA GLY A 348 -17.60 19.21 12.61
C GLY A 348 -18.81 18.72 13.43
N ASP A 349 -19.91 18.32 12.77
CA ASP A 349 -21.12 17.84 13.43
C ASP A 349 -21.83 16.80 12.57
N ILE A 350 -22.66 15.97 13.19
CA ILE A 350 -23.56 15.05 12.48
C ILE A 350 -24.74 15.87 11.96
N VAL A 351 -24.85 15.98 10.64
CA VAL A 351 -25.89 16.76 9.94
C VAL A 351 -26.52 15.97 8.81
N ASP A 352 -27.67 16.42 8.32
CA ASP A 352 -28.27 15.86 7.12
C ASP A 352 -27.53 16.33 5.88
N MET A 353 -27.14 15.36 5.05
CA MET A 353 -26.36 15.61 3.83
C MET A 353 -27.31 15.83 2.65
N ASN A 354 -26.91 16.69 1.72
CA ASN A 354 -27.61 16.93 0.46
C ASN A 354 -26.66 16.77 -0.73
N ALA A 355 -27.18 17.00 -1.95
CA ALA A 355 -26.41 16.80 -3.19
C ALA A 355 -25.22 17.77 -3.36
N ASP A 356 -25.23 18.90 -2.67
CA ASP A 356 -24.17 19.92 -2.75
C ASP A 356 -23.04 19.66 -1.73
N CYS A 357 -23.23 18.69 -0.83
CA CYS A 357 -22.22 18.35 0.16
C CYS A 357 -21.07 17.54 -0.45
N PRO A 358 -19.84 17.69 0.07
CA PRO A 358 -18.72 16.88 -0.38
C PRO A 358 -18.94 15.40 -0.01
N THR A 359 -18.45 14.50 -0.86
CA THR A 359 -18.59 13.05 -0.64
C THR A 359 -17.42 12.27 -1.24
N LEU A 360 -17.38 10.97 -0.94
CA LEU A 360 -16.53 9.99 -1.60
C LEU A 360 -17.39 9.10 -2.50
N THR A 361 -16.89 8.83 -3.71
CA THR A 361 -17.58 8.03 -4.73
C THR A 361 -16.60 7.11 -5.48
N PHE A 362 -17.11 6.37 -6.47
CA PHE A 362 -16.34 5.46 -7.31
C PHE A 362 -15.09 6.11 -7.90
N ASN A 363 -13.97 5.37 -7.84
CA ASN A 363 -12.75 5.73 -8.53
C ASN A 363 -13.03 5.93 -10.03
N THR A 364 -12.36 6.89 -10.67
CA THR A 364 -12.53 7.17 -12.12
C THR A 364 -12.25 5.97 -13.03
N ILE A 365 -11.32 5.11 -12.61
CA ILE A 365 -10.96 3.87 -13.31
C ILE A 365 -12.00 2.74 -13.19
N GLY A 366 -13.07 2.94 -12.42
CA GLY A 366 -14.18 1.99 -12.31
C GLY A 366 -13.82 0.66 -11.62
N ARG A 367 -12.72 0.61 -10.87
CA ARG A 367 -12.27 -0.60 -10.15
C ARG A 367 -11.55 -0.28 -8.84
N HIS A 368 -11.43 -1.31 -8.00
CA HIS A 368 -10.63 -1.29 -6.78
C HIS A 368 -9.16 -1.02 -7.09
N GLN A 369 -8.55 -0.15 -6.29
CA GLN A 369 -7.12 0.17 -6.34
C GLN A 369 -6.47 -0.27 -5.04
N SER A 370 -5.47 -1.16 -5.14
CA SER A 370 -4.69 -1.68 -4.02
C SER A 370 -3.21 -1.51 -4.32
N ARG A 371 -2.61 -0.43 -3.82
CA ARG A 371 -1.21 -0.07 -4.09
C ARG A 371 -0.65 0.85 -3.00
N LEU A 372 0.64 1.15 -3.05
CA LEU A 372 1.23 2.24 -2.29
C LEU A 372 1.15 3.52 -3.10
N VAL A 373 0.91 4.64 -2.43
CA VAL A 373 0.86 5.99 -3.03
C VAL A 373 1.59 6.97 -2.12
N ARG A 374 2.01 8.09 -2.69
CA ARG A 374 2.63 9.17 -1.93
C ARG A 374 1.57 10.22 -1.59
N THR A 375 1.54 10.64 -0.34
CA THR A 375 0.66 11.69 0.15
C THR A 375 1.46 12.76 0.85
N ARG A 376 1.18 14.02 0.54
CA ARG A 376 1.81 15.18 1.16
C ARG A 376 0.88 15.80 2.21
N VAL A 377 1.43 16.23 3.32
CA VAL A 377 0.73 17.05 4.33
C VAL A 377 0.51 18.47 3.79
N ALA A 378 -0.75 18.89 3.69
CA ALA A 378 -1.16 20.17 3.15
C ALA A 378 -1.50 21.23 4.21
N SER A 379 -1.80 20.81 5.45
CA SER A 379 -2.26 21.70 6.52
C SER A 379 -1.73 21.28 7.89
N ASP A 380 -1.30 22.25 8.70
CA ASP A 380 -0.91 22.05 10.10
C ASP A 380 -2.02 22.37 11.13
N LEU A 381 -3.28 22.43 10.65
CA LEU A 381 -4.47 22.70 11.47
C LEU A 381 -4.77 21.60 12.50
N SER A 382 -4.67 20.34 12.08
CA SER A 382 -5.21 19.22 12.84
C SER A 382 -4.22 18.68 13.88
N PRO A 383 -4.68 18.38 15.11
CA PRO A 383 -3.86 17.69 16.12
C PRO A 383 -3.37 16.31 15.63
N TRP A 384 -4.10 15.66 14.73
CA TRP A 384 -3.69 14.39 14.11
C TRP A 384 -2.42 14.51 13.26
N LEU A 385 -2.05 15.72 12.84
CA LEU A 385 -0.88 16.01 12.03
C LEU A 385 0.19 16.81 12.79
N ALA A 386 0.04 16.96 14.11
CA ALA A 386 0.94 17.79 14.93
C ALA A 386 2.40 17.29 14.98
N LYS A 387 2.65 16.02 14.64
CA LYS A 387 3.99 15.42 14.53
C LYS A 387 4.53 15.39 13.10
N THR A 388 3.92 16.17 12.22
CA THR A 388 4.33 16.36 10.82
C THR A 388 4.44 17.86 10.50
N SER A 389 5.01 18.18 9.35
CA SER A 389 5.08 19.53 8.80
C SER A 389 4.37 19.59 7.45
N VAL A 390 3.79 20.74 7.11
CA VAL A 390 3.32 21.00 5.73
C VAL A 390 4.50 20.79 4.78
N GLY A 391 4.29 19.97 3.75
CA GLY A 391 5.36 19.53 2.86
C GLY A 391 5.83 18.11 3.07
N ASP A 392 5.65 17.52 4.25
CA ASP A 392 6.08 16.16 4.52
C ASP A 392 5.35 15.17 3.58
N VAL A 393 6.13 14.30 2.93
CA VAL A 393 5.63 13.28 2.00
C VAL A 393 5.77 11.91 2.63
N HIS A 394 4.67 11.18 2.72
CA HIS A 394 4.61 9.82 3.23
C HIS A 394 4.05 8.87 2.16
N THR A 395 4.68 7.71 2.00
CA THR A 395 4.22 6.58 1.22
C THR A 395 3.26 5.74 2.07
N VAL A 396 1.98 5.71 1.70
CA VAL A 396 0.91 5.01 2.42
C VAL A 396 0.21 3.99 1.53
N ALA A 397 -0.30 2.92 2.14
CA ALA A 397 -1.10 1.93 1.42
C ALA A 397 -2.51 2.46 1.17
N ILE A 398 -3.06 2.21 -0.02
CA ILE A 398 -4.48 2.41 -0.32
C ILE A 398 -5.12 1.09 -0.72
N SER A 399 -6.42 0.96 -0.45
CA SER A 399 -7.20 -0.23 -0.81
C SER A 399 -8.69 0.12 -0.90
N HIS A 400 -9.13 0.75 -1.99
CA HIS A 400 -10.53 1.19 -2.14
C HIS A 400 -11.04 1.15 -3.60
N GLY A 401 -12.34 0.92 -3.76
CA GLY A 401 -13.09 1.15 -5.01
C GLY A 401 -13.86 2.48 -5.04
N GLU A 402 -14.17 3.04 -3.88
CA GLU A 402 -14.96 4.27 -3.69
C GLU A 402 -14.19 5.32 -2.87
N GLY A 403 -12.99 5.71 -3.34
CA GLY A 403 -12.13 6.66 -2.63
C GLY A 403 -12.08 8.05 -3.22
N ARG A 404 -12.88 8.34 -4.25
CA ARG A 404 -12.79 9.58 -5.02
C ARG A 404 -13.49 10.73 -4.30
N PHE A 405 -12.73 11.72 -3.86
CA PHE A 405 -13.28 12.96 -3.30
C PHE A 405 -13.86 13.86 -4.39
N VAL A 406 -15.12 14.25 -4.20
CA VAL A 406 -15.85 15.18 -5.07
C VAL A 406 -16.59 16.22 -4.25
N ALA A 407 -16.60 17.46 -4.73
CA ALA A 407 -17.25 18.61 -4.12
C ALA A 407 -17.50 19.71 -5.17
N SER A 408 -18.36 20.69 -4.89
CA SER A 408 -18.48 21.87 -5.75
C SER A 408 -17.26 22.80 -5.60
N ASP A 409 -17.04 23.67 -6.58
CA ASP A 409 -15.93 24.64 -6.54
C ASP A 409 -16.01 25.56 -5.31
N GLU A 410 -17.22 25.94 -4.90
CA GLU A 410 -17.46 26.74 -3.69
C GLU A 410 -17.03 25.99 -2.43
N VAL A 411 -17.38 24.70 -2.33
CA VAL A 411 -16.98 23.85 -1.20
C VAL A 411 -15.46 23.65 -1.20
N LEU A 412 -14.83 23.42 -2.35
CA LEU A 412 -13.37 23.30 -2.46
C LEU A 412 -12.66 24.57 -2.01
N ALA A 413 -13.14 25.74 -2.46
CA ALA A 413 -12.61 27.03 -2.04
C ALA A 413 -12.76 27.23 -0.52
N GLN A 414 -13.89 26.84 0.05
CA GLN A 414 -14.13 26.92 1.50
C GLN A 414 -13.20 25.99 2.30
N LEU A 415 -13.08 24.72 1.88
CA LEU A 415 -12.20 23.75 2.53
C LEU A 415 -10.74 24.20 2.50
N ARG A 416 -10.30 24.76 1.37
CA ARG A 416 -8.97 25.34 1.24
C ARG A 416 -8.78 26.54 2.17
N ALA A 417 -9.71 27.49 2.15
CA ALA A 417 -9.63 28.70 2.97
C ALA A 417 -9.61 28.39 4.47
N ASN A 418 -10.34 27.35 4.88
CA ASN A 418 -10.40 26.89 6.28
C ASN A 418 -9.22 25.99 6.68
N GLY A 419 -8.30 25.66 5.77
CA GLY A 419 -7.21 24.71 6.07
C GLY A 419 -7.68 23.28 6.28
N GLN A 420 -8.89 22.91 5.82
CA GLN A 420 -9.48 21.59 6.00
C GLN A 420 -8.93 20.55 5.03
N ILE A 421 -8.27 20.96 3.93
CA ILE A 421 -7.52 20.05 3.07
C ILE A 421 -6.26 19.61 3.82
N ALA A 422 -6.25 18.37 4.29
CA ALA A 422 -5.23 17.86 5.20
C ALA A 422 -4.08 17.19 4.45
N THR A 423 -4.39 16.42 3.41
CA THR A 423 -3.41 15.69 2.60
C THR A 423 -3.78 15.64 1.13
N GLN A 424 -2.77 15.65 0.25
CA GLN A 424 -2.91 15.50 -1.20
C GLN A 424 -2.10 14.30 -1.72
N TYR A 425 -2.60 13.58 -2.72
CA TYR A 425 -1.81 12.63 -3.50
C TYR A 425 -0.76 13.38 -4.32
N VAL A 426 0.47 12.89 -4.33
CA VAL A 426 1.61 13.54 -4.98
C VAL A 426 2.48 12.56 -5.76
N ASP A 427 3.22 13.08 -6.74
CA ASP A 427 4.25 12.34 -7.44
C ASP A 427 5.52 12.15 -6.60
N GLU A 428 6.59 11.64 -7.21
CA GLU A 428 7.87 11.41 -6.52
C GLU A 428 8.59 12.71 -6.14
N SER A 429 8.26 13.82 -6.79
CA SER A 429 8.77 15.16 -6.50
C SER A 429 7.94 15.91 -5.46
N GLY A 430 6.86 15.29 -4.95
CA GLY A 430 5.96 15.92 -3.99
C GLY A 430 4.94 16.87 -4.62
N VAL A 431 4.74 16.80 -5.94
CA VAL A 431 3.80 17.65 -6.68
C VAL A 431 2.45 16.94 -6.83
N PRO A 432 1.32 17.56 -6.44
CA PRO A 432 0.00 17.01 -6.66
C PRO A 432 -0.37 16.93 -8.14
N GLY A 433 -1.08 15.86 -8.54
CA GLY A 433 -1.50 15.69 -9.93
C GLY A 433 -2.73 14.82 -10.12
N MET A 434 -3.28 14.83 -11.33
CA MET A 434 -4.44 14.03 -11.75
C MET A 434 -4.05 12.76 -12.50
N ASP A 435 -2.78 12.57 -12.83
CA ASP A 435 -2.29 11.33 -13.41
C ASP A 435 -2.65 10.15 -12.49
N LEU A 436 -3.19 9.07 -13.05
CA LEU A 436 -3.56 7.87 -12.32
C LEU A 436 -2.37 7.27 -11.56
N ALA A 437 -1.12 7.45 -12.00
CA ALA A 437 0.07 7.04 -11.25
C ALA A 437 0.22 7.80 -9.92
N VAL A 438 -0.27 9.04 -9.87
CA VAL A 438 -0.25 9.93 -8.71
C VAL A 438 -1.55 9.80 -7.91
N ASN A 439 -2.68 10.12 -8.54
CA ASN A 439 -4.01 10.15 -7.96
C ASN A 439 -4.82 8.90 -8.35
N PRO A 440 -4.84 7.87 -7.49
CA PRO A 440 -5.38 6.54 -7.82
C PRO A 440 -6.89 6.50 -8.11
N ASN A 441 -7.62 7.49 -7.61
CA ASN A 441 -9.08 7.51 -7.61
C ASN A 441 -9.67 8.69 -8.39
N GLY A 442 -8.84 9.64 -8.83
CA GLY A 442 -9.28 10.85 -9.52
C GLY A 442 -9.97 11.85 -8.59
N SER A 443 -9.53 11.93 -7.33
CA SER A 443 -10.02 12.92 -6.35
C SER A 443 -9.74 14.34 -6.81
N MET A 444 -10.71 15.25 -6.67
CA MET A 444 -10.53 16.66 -7.04
C MET A 444 -9.40 17.30 -6.22
N LEU A 445 -8.59 18.16 -6.85
CA LEU A 445 -7.38 18.75 -6.27
C LEU A 445 -6.41 17.72 -5.66
N ALA A 446 -6.45 16.48 -6.15
CA ALA A 446 -5.72 15.35 -5.59
C ALA A 446 -5.94 15.17 -4.07
N ILE A 447 -7.09 15.57 -3.52
CA ILE A 447 -7.38 15.47 -2.09
C ILE A 447 -7.41 14.00 -1.66
N GLU A 448 -6.60 13.67 -0.65
CA GLU A 448 -6.56 12.33 -0.06
C GLU A 448 -7.30 12.26 1.28
N GLY A 449 -7.24 13.35 2.05
CA GLY A 449 -7.87 13.45 3.36
C GLY A 449 -8.24 14.88 3.71
N ILE A 450 -9.28 15.02 4.53
CA ILE A 450 -9.78 16.31 5.02
C ILE A 450 -10.07 16.25 6.52
N THR A 451 -10.19 17.42 7.14
CA THR A 451 -10.46 17.57 8.58
C THR A 451 -11.71 18.42 8.84
N SER A 452 -12.30 18.28 10.04
CA SER A 452 -13.30 19.21 10.55
C SER A 452 -12.75 20.65 10.61
N PRO A 453 -13.61 21.69 10.64
CA PRO A 453 -13.16 23.08 10.73
C PRO A 453 -12.23 23.38 11.93
N ASP A 454 -12.35 22.59 13.00
CA ASP A 454 -11.49 22.66 14.19
C ASP A 454 -10.36 21.62 14.20
N GLY A 455 -10.17 20.87 13.13
CA GLY A 455 -9.14 19.84 12.99
C GLY A 455 -9.35 18.54 13.79
N ARG A 456 -10.32 18.46 14.72
CA ARG A 456 -10.46 17.32 15.67
C ARG A 456 -10.93 16.02 15.04
N VAL A 457 -11.69 16.11 13.96
CA VAL A 457 -12.13 14.96 13.16
C VAL A 457 -11.25 14.88 11.92
N PHE A 458 -10.57 13.75 11.71
CA PHE A 458 -9.74 13.52 10.53
C PHE A 458 -10.23 12.31 9.73
N GLY A 459 -10.48 12.51 8.44
CA GLY A 459 -10.83 11.46 7.49
C GLY A 459 -9.79 11.34 6.39
N LYS A 460 -9.30 10.13 6.12
CA LYS A 460 -8.33 9.87 5.05
C LYS A 460 -8.52 8.50 4.38
N MET A 461 -8.09 8.36 3.13
CA MET A 461 -8.22 7.11 2.35
C MET A 461 -7.03 6.15 2.49
N GLY A 462 -5.83 6.68 2.60
CA GLY A 462 -4.59 5.97 2.86
C GLY A 462 -4.56 5.39 4.26
N HIS A 463 -4.11 4.14 4.35
CA HIS A 463 -4.05 3.34 5.55
C HIS A 463 -2.74 3.55 6.29
N SER A 464 -2.66 4.57 7.15
CA SER A 464 -1.49 4.81 8.00
C SER A 464 -1.33 3.75 9.09
N GLU A 465 -2.40 3.03 9.43
CA GLU A 465 -2.39 1.89 10.36
C GLU A 465 -1.70 0.66 9.77
N ARG A 466 -1.66 0.53 8.43
CA ARG A 466 -0.94 -0.54 7.72
C ARG A 466 0.56 -0.26 7.69
N SER A 467 1.12 -0.09 8.87
CA SER A 467 2.53 0.22 9.12
C SER A 467 3.12 -0.73 10.14
N GLY A 468 4.38 -1.10 9.95
CA GLY A 468 5.04 -2.10 10.78
C GLY A 468 6.49 -2.32 10.36
N SER A 469 7.26 -2.97 11.26
CA SER A 469 8.64 -3.33 10.98
C SER A 469 8.71 -4.35 9.84
N GLY A 470 9.57 -4.10 8.85
CA GLY A 470 9.79 -5.02 7.73
C GLY A 470 8.70 -5.03 6.66
N LEU A 471 7.75 -4.10 6.68
CA LEU A 471 6.79 -3.93 5.60
C LEU A 471 7.37 -3.06 4.48
N TYR A 472 7.04 -3.41 3.23
CA TYR A 472 7.37 -2.63 2.02
C TYR A 472 8.86 -2.27 1.91
N VAL A 473 9.75 -3.19 2.29
CA VAL A 473 11.21 -2.95 2.34
C VAL A 473 11.78 -2.55 0.98
N ASN A 474 11.19 -3.07 -0.10
CA ASN A 474 11.57 -2.80 -1.48
C ASN A 474 10.99 -1.48 -2.04
N VAL A 475 10.26 -0.71 -1.24
CA VAL A 475 9.61 0.53 -1.68
C VAL A 475 10.32 1.72 -1.05
N PRO A 476 10.81 2.70 -1.83
CA PRO A 476 11.50 3.86 -1.29
C PRO A 476 10.54 4.85 -0.59
N GLY A 477 11.12 5.86 0.06
CA GLY A 477 10.38 6.92 0.75
C GLY A 477 10.02 6.59 2.20
N ASP A 478 9.55 7.62 2.91
CA ASP A 478 9.07 7.49 4.27
C ASP A 478 7.71 6.79 4.30
N LYS A 479 7.63 5.65 4.96
CA LYS A 479 6.42 4.81 5.03
C LYS A 479 5.67 4.97 6.35
N TYR A 480 6.15 5.86 7.22
CA TYR A 480 5.61 6.03 8.54
C TYR A 480 5.00 7.43 8.68
N GLN A 481 3.71 7.47 9.03
CA GLN A 481 2.98 8.71 9.25
C GLN A 481 2.48 8.73 10.71
N PRO A 482 3.02 9.59 11.59
CA PRO A 482 2.85 9.50 13.05
C PRO A 482 1.51 10.06 13.56
N ILE A 483 0.40 9.74 12.88
CA ILE A 483 -0.92 10.31 13.20
C ILE A 483 -1.49 9.75 14.50
N PHE A 484 -1.17 8.49 14.84
CA PHE A 484 -1.67 7.84 16.05
C PHE A 484 -0.99 8.41 17.29
N GLU A 485 0.32 8.60 17.22
CA GLU A 485 1.13 9.24 18.25
C GLU A 485 0.70 10.69 18.46
N ALA A 486 0.46 11.44 17.37
CA ALA A 486 -0.03 12.81 17.46
C ALA A 486 -1.41 12.89 18.15
N GLY A 487 -2.35 12.01 17.78
CA GLY A 487 -3.68 11.96 18.39
C GLY A 487 -3.68 11.53 19.86
N VAL A 488 -2.76 10.65 20.26
CA VAL A 488 -2.59 10.24 21.66
C VAL A 488 -1.95 11.34 22.50
N GLU A 489 -0.87 11.95 21.99
CA GLU A 489 -0.13 13.02 22.69
C GLU A 489 -0.94 14.31 22.84
N TYR A 490 -1.96 14.52 22.01
CA TYR A 490 -2.90 15.64 22.15
C TYR A 490 -3.51 15.72 23.57
N PHE A 491 -3.72 14.58 24.24
CA PHE A 491 -4.29 14.52 25.58
C PHE A 491 -3.26 14.53 26.72
N ALA A 492 -1.96 14.64 26.42
CA ALA A 492 -0.89 14.60 27.42
C ALA A 492 -0.62 15.95 28.12
N ALA A 493 -1.35 17.01 27.72
CA ALA A 493 -1.15 18.40 28.16
C ALA A 493 -1.38 18.64 29.67
#